data_AF-A0A8C9Z4Z9-F1
#
_entry.id   AF-A0A8C9Z4Z9-F1
#
_cell.length_a   1.000
_cell.length_b   1.000
_cell.length_c   1.000
_cell.angle_alpha   90.00
_cell.angle_beta   90.00
_cell.angle_gamma   90.00
#
_symmetry.space_group_name_H-M   'P 1'
#
loop_
_entity.id
_entity.type
_entity.pdbx_description
1 polymer ?
#
loop_
_entity_poly.entity_id
_entity_poly.type
_entity_poly.pdbx_seq_one_letter_code
_entity_poly.pdbx_strand_id
1 'polypeptide(L)'
;MFLCCWLALVALIPMTSGTNPGVEVKLTEKGLEYGRQLGMASIQQKLKTIKVPDISGSQEVSPIGKVKYSLSNMQIVDVGLPKSALDLVPGTGVRLSIGNAFIQLHGNWRVKYIKIIKDSGSFDLNVNDLTITTSIAIKSDETGRPVVSSVSCAATVGSASIKFHGGASWLYNLFKNFIDKALRNALQKQVRANQTLFLIITLPFWVVAKVDQYAEIEYSMVSSPTVSSSSIDFSLKGEFYNIGKHQEPPFSPAAFSLPPQVNNMLYIGVSVFTTNSAAFVYNTAGALSLYITDDMVSSPIRLNTRTFGAFIPQIARRFPGLMMKLLVKTVKSPVITFQPNNVTVQATGTVTAYAIQANTTLSPLFVLNLETSVSVQLFVSEMRLAGAVTLNKMDLTLGTSYVGEFQVKSLNSILQMVLKVVVIPKVNGEFLTLGKALFIKTVDKRHTWDSIPALLGEKPVFYPSTTPTNLPLSYYTTRYGDNSHVM
;
A
#
# COMPACT_ATOMS: atom_id res chain seq x y z
N MET A 1 -46.73 21.50 -18.43
CA MET A 1 -46.27 20.11 -18.66
C MET A 1 -44.74 19.95 -18.79
N PHE A 2 -43.95 21.03 -18.81
CA PHE A 2 -42.48 20.94 -18.93
C PHE A 2 -41.72 20.94 -17.59
N LEU A 3 -42.32 21.42 -16.49
CA LEU A 3 -41.66 21.51 -15.17
C LEU A 3 -41.55 20.14 -14.45
N CYS A 4 -42.55 19.27 -14.58
CA CYS A 4 -42.50 17.91 -14.00
C CYS A 4 -41.47 17.01 -14.71
N CYS A 5 -41.21 17.22 -16.00
CA CYS A 5 -40.20 16.46 -16.74
C CYS A 5 -38.77 16.81 -16.30
N TRP A 6 -38.53 18.06 -15.87
CA TRP A 6 -37.24 18.48 -15.32
C TRP A 6 -36.99 17.94 -13.91
N LEU A 7 -38.02 17.90 -13.06
CA LEU A 7 -37.92 17.30 -11.72
C LEU A 7 -37.71 15.77 -11.76
N ALA A 8 -38.32 15.09 -12.75
CA ALA A 8 -38.07 13.66 -12.99
C ALA A 8 -36.65 13.37 -13.51
N LEU A 9 -36.05 14.30 -14.29
CA LEU A 9 -34.68 14.16 -14.78
C LEU A 9 -33.62 14.34 -13.68
N VAL A 10 -33.90 15.19 -12.68
CA VAL A 10 -33.02 15.38 -11.51
C VAL A 10 -33.08 14.18 -10.55
N ALA A 11 -34.20 13.43 -10.52
CA ALA A 11 -34.33 12.19 -9.77
C ALA A 11 -33.65 10.97 -10.44
N LEU A 12 -33.21 11.13 -11.69
CA LEU A 12 -32.45 10.13 -12.47
C LEU A 12 -30.95 10.43 -12.54
N ILE A 13 -30.44 11.35 -11.70
CA ILE A 13 -29.03 11.32 -11.39
C ILE A 13 -28.83 10.01 -10.63
N PRO A 14 -28.08 9.02 -11.14
CA PRO A 14 -27.65 7.93 -10.29
C PRO A 14 -26.95 8.61 -9.12
N MET A 15 -27.55 8.55 -7.93
CA MET A 15 -26.77 8.69 -6.71
C MET A 15 -25.64 7.71 -6.95
N THR A 16 -24.43 8.22 -7.12
CA THR A 16 -23.24 7.39 -7.15
C THR A 16 -23.17 6.81 -5.75
N SER A 17 -23.90 5.71 -5.54
CA SER A 17 -23.76 4.86 -4.37
C SER A 17 -22.34 4.34 -4.51
N GLY A 18 -21.40 5.07 -3.88
CA GLY A 18 -20.02 4.63 -3.82
C GLY A 18 -20.04 3.19 -3.31
N THR A 19 -19.43 2.31 -4.07
CA THR A 19 -19.21 0.93 -3.61
C THR A 19 -18.44 1.02 -2.30
N ASN A 20 -18.91 0.32 -1.25
CA ASN A 20 -18.19 0.28 0.02
C ASN A 20 -16.77 -0.26 -0.22
N PRO A 21 -15.74 0.31 0.43
CA PRO A 21 -14.39 -0.18 0.25
C PRO A 21 -14.24 -1.59 0.82
N GLY A 22 -13.40 -2.40 0.19
CA GLY A 22 -12.89 -3.63 0.80
C GLY A 22 -11.68 -3.36 1.70
N VAL A 23 -10.91 -2.30 1.40
CA VAL A 23 -9.74 -1.90 2.18
C VAL A 23 -9.76 -0.39 2.44
N GLU A 24 -9.52 0.02 3.67
CA GLU A 24 -9.33 1.41 4.06
C GLU A 24 -7.90 1.64 4.52
N VAL A 25 -7.31 2.74 4.12
CA VAL A 25 -5.97 3.17 4.56
C VAL A 25 -6.06 4.57 5.11
N LYS A 26 -5.66 4.76 6.36
CA LYS A 26 -5.60 6.08 7.01
C LYS A 26 -4.15 6.47 7.26
N LEU A 27 -3.72 7.53 6.59
CA LEU A 27 -2.40 8.14 6.74
C LEU A 27 -2.54 9.36 7.66
N THR A 28 -1.92 9.32 8.83
CA THR A 28 -2.04 10.39 9.83
C THR A 28 -1.00 11.50 9.61
N GLU A 29 -1.14 12.61 10.32
CA GLU A 29 -0.11 13.65 10.40
C GLU A 29 1.28 13.09 10.77
N LYS A 30 1.36 12.11 11.70
CA LYS A 30 2.63 11.46 12.05
C LYS A 30 3.28 10.80 10.84
N GLY A 31 2.48 10.15 9.99
CA GLY A 31 2.96 9.53 8.75
C GLY A 31 3.34 10.54 7.68
N LEU A 32 2.58 11.63 7.56
CA LEU A 32 2.88 12.72 6.63
C LEU A 32 4.15 13.48 7.02
N GLU A 33 4.37 13.68 8.31
CA GLU A 33 5.59 14.32 8.84
C GLU A 33 6.83 13.46 8.55
N TYR A 34 6.73 12.14 8.70
CA TYR A 34 7.78 11.22 8.26
C TYR A 34 8.02 11.32 6.74
N GLY A 35 6.95 11.33 5.95
CA GLY A 35 7.02 11.53 4.50
C GLY A 35 7.65 12.87 4.11
N ARG A 36 7.39 13.95 4.86
CA ARG A 36 8.01 15.26 4.68
C ARG A 36 9.52 15.17 4.84
N GLN A 37 10.01 14.54 5.91
CA GLN A 37 11.45 14.43 6.16
C GLN A 37 12.19 13.74 4.99
N LEU A 38 11.62 12.67 4.44
CA LEU A 38 12.16 11.98 3.26
C LEU A 38 12.01 12.81 1.97
N GLY A 39 10.85 13.44 1.78
CA GLY A 39 10.53 14.21 0.58
C GLY A 39 11.35 15.48 0.44
N MET A 40 11.70 16.15 1.54
CA MET A 40 12.45 17.42 1.51
C MET A 40 13.85 17.27 0.92
N ALA A 41 14.53 16.15 1.19
CA ALA A 41 15.83 15.84 0.57
C ALA A 41 15.71 15.71 -0.96
N SER A 42 14.65 15.05 -1.43
CA SER A 42 14.36 14.90 -2.86
C SER A 42 14.03 16.24 -3.52
N ILE A 43 13.23 17.08 -2.85
CA ILE A 43 12.93 18.44 -3.30
C ILE A 43 14.21 19.27 -3.42
N GLN A 44 15.07 19.24 -2.40
CA GLN A 44 16.33 19.99 -2.40
C GLN A 44 17.25 19.55 -3.56
N GLN A 45 17.40 18.25 -3.78
CA GLN A 45 18.19 17.73 -4.89
C GLN A 45 17.60 18.16 -6.25
N LYS A 46 16.28 18.11 -6.39
CA LYS A 46 15.62 18.50 -7.64
C LYS A 46 15.72 20.01 -7.90
N LEU A 47 15.62 20.85 -6.86
CA LEU A 47 15.83 22.29 -6.97
C LEU A 47 17.24 22.61 -7.50
N LYS A 48 18.28 21.88 -7.08
CA LYS A 48 19.66 22.04 -7.61
C LYS A 48 19.77 21.76 -9.11
N THR A 49 18.83 21.01 -9.71
CA THR A 49 18.81 20.72 -11.15
C THR A 49 18.10 21.76 -12.00
N ILE A 50 17.47 22.77 -11.39
CA ILE A 50 16.71 23.80 -12.12
C ILE A 50 17.68 24.69 -12.91
N LYS A 51 17.39 24.85 -14.20
CA LYS A 51 18.09 25.79 -15.07
C LYS A 51 17.42 27.16 -15.01
N VAL A 52 18.15 28.16 -14.54
CA VAL A 52 17.69 29.55 -14.56
C VAL A 52 17.93 30.11 -15.97
N PRO A 53 16.89 30.62 -16.67
CA PRO A 53 17.05 31.11 -18.04
C PRO A 53 17.88 32.38 -18.08
N ASP A 54 18.64 32.57 -19.15
CA ASP A 54 19.40 33.80 -19.41
C ASP A 54 18.47 35.02 -19.43
N ILE A 55 18.98 36.14 -18.90
CA ILE A 55 18.23 37.39 -18.79
C ILE A 55 18.98 38.48 -19.53
N SER A 56 18.32 39.16 -20.47
CA SER A 56 18.94 40.25 -21.23
C SER A 56 17.99 41.42 -21.40
N GLY A 57 18.52 42.63 -21.55
CA GLY A 57 17.72 43.83 -21.70
C GLY A 57 18.55 45.06 -22.05
N SER A 58 17.89 46.23 -21.98
CA SER A 58 18.56 47.52 -22.14
C SER A 58 17.97 48.54 -21.18
N GLN A 59 18.83 49.33 -20.54
CA GLN A 59 18.46 50.31 -19.53
C GLN A 59 19.29 51.60 -19.71
N GLU A 60 18.66 52.75 -19.47
CA GLU A 60 19.34 54.04 -19.38
C GLU A 60 20.03 54.16 -18.02
N VAL A 61 21.35 54.43 -18.02
CA VAL A 61 22.15 54.64 -16.81
C VAL A 61 22.82 55.99 -16.92
N SER A 62 22.47 56.95 -16.06
CA SER A 62 23.13 58.25 -16.05
C SER A 62 24.51 58.15 -15.38
N PRO A 63 25.58 58.77 -15.93
CA PRO A 63 25.65 59.55 -17.18
C PRO A 63 26.03 58.74 -18.44
N ILE A 64 26.11 57.41 -18.35
CA ILE A 64 26.65 56.47 -19.36
C ILE A 64 25.72 56.31 -20.59
N GLY A 65 24.44 56.63 -20.45
CA GLY A 65 23.42 56.49 -21.48
C GLY A 65 22.88 55.05 -21.58
N LYS A 66 22.46 54.64 -22.78
CA LYS A 66 21.82 53.33 -23.01
C LYS A 66 22.82 52.17 -22.90
N VAL A 67 22.64 51.34 -21.87
CA VAL A 67 23.39 50.11 -21.63
C VAL A 67 22.56 48.92 -22.12
N LYS A 68 23.16 48.02 -22.91
CA LYS A 68 22.62 46.68 -23.17
C LYS A 68 23.30 45.69 -22.23
N TYR A 69 22.54 44.80 -21.60
CA TYR A 69 23.08 43.84 -20.64
C TYR A 69 22.57 42.42 -20.90
N SER A 70 23.33 41.44 -20.42
CA SER A 70 22.98 40.03 -20.40
C SER A 70 23.57 39.37 -19.14
N LEU A 71 22.76 38.55 -18.47
CA LEU A 71 23.11 37.61 -17.43
C LEU A 71 22.89 36.20 -17.99
N SER A 72 23.91 35.36 -17.94
CA SER A 72 23.92 34.07 -18.64
C SER A 72 24.64 33.00 -17.84
N ASN A 73 24.47 31.74 -18.25
CA ASN A 73 25.14 30.59 -17.63
C ASN A 73 24.93 30.53 -16.10
N MET A 74 23.71 30.82 -15.66
CA MET A 74 23.36 30.80 -14.25
C MET A 74 23.19 29.37 -13.76
N GLN A 75 23.97 28.99 -12.75
CA GLN A 75 23.99 27.66 -12.16
C GLN A 75 23.74 27.77 -10.66
N ILE A 76 22.86 26.92 -10.15
CA ILE A 76 22.58 26.82 -8.72
C ILE A 76 23.76 26.09 -8.06
N VAL A 77 24.46 26.78 -7.18
CA VAL A 77 25.60 26.25 -6.42
C VAL A 77 25.12 25.59 -5.15
N ASP A 78 24.20 26.23 -4.43
CA ASP A 78 23.63 25.68 -3.22
C ASP A 78 22.16 26.06 -3.00
N VAL A 79 21.46 25.20 -2.28
CA VAL A 79 20.05 25.37 -1.90
C VAL A 79 19.89 24.82 -0.49
N GLY A 80 19.34 25.64 0.41
CA GLY A 80 18.97 25.22 1.75
C GLY A 80 17.48 25.39 2.01
N LEU A 81 16.86 24.39 2.63
CA LEU A 81 15.44 24.35 2.99
C LEU A 81 15.31 24.12 4.52
N PRO A 82 15.77 25.05 5.37
CA PRO A 82 15.99 24.79 6.79
C PRO A 82 14.68 24.63 7.59
N LYS A 83 13.60 25.30 7.17
CA LYS A 83 12.27 25.17 7.79
C LYS A 83 11.28 24.65 6.77
N SER A 84 10.60 23.57 7.10
CA SER A 84 9.45 23.10 6.34
C SER A 84 8.41 22.49 7.27
N ALA A 85 7.14 22.70 6.93
CA ALA A 85 5.98 22.20 7.65
C ALA A 85 4.95 21.68 6.64
N LEU A 86 4.16 20.70 7.05
CA LEU A 86 3.14 20.08 6.24
C LEU A 86 1.82 20.08 7.02
N ASP A 87 0.82 20.74 6.47
CA ASP A 87 -0.52 20.84 7.06
C ASP A 87 -1.52 20.06 6.22
N LEU A 88 -2.56 19.54 6.87
CA LEU A 88 -3.74 19.05 6.19
C LEU A 88 -4.73 20.18 5.91
N VAL A 89 -5.29 20.16 4.71
CA VAL A 89 -6.35 21.09 4.28
C VAL A 89 -7.62 20.28 4.05
N PRO A 90 -8.55 20.28 5.02
CA PRO A 90 -9.77 19.48 4.95
C PRO A 90 -10.53 19.64 3.63
N GLY A 91 -10.96 18.51 3.06
CA GLY A 91 -11.66 18.46 1.77
C GLY A 91 -10.80 18.78 0.53
N THR A 92 -9.51 19.11 0.70
CA THR A 92 -8.61 19.46 -0.41
C THR A 92 -7.42 18.51 -0.51
N GLY A 93 -6.58 18.43 0.52
CA GLY A 93 -5.32 17.71 0.46
C GLY A 93 -4.28 18.24 1.44
N VAL A 94 -3.07 18.48 0.95
CA VAL A 94 -1.90 18.80 1.78
C VAL A 94 -1.33 20.17 1.40
N ARG A 95 -0.94 20.96 2.40
CA ARG A 95 -0.21 22.21 2.20
C ARG A 95 1.21 22.08 2.74
N LEU A 96 2.18 22.17 1.85
CA LEU A 96 3.59 22.26 2.21
C LEU A 96 3.98 23.74 2.31
N SER A 97 4.57 24.11 3.44
CA SER A 97 5.12 25.44 3.71
C SER A 97 6.62 25.32 3.96
N ILE A 98 7.43 26.03 3.19
CA ILE A 98 8.88 26.13 3.34
C ILE A 98 9.20 27.57 3.72
N GLY A 99 9.97 27.77 4.78
CA GLY A 99 10.39 29.07 5.25
C GLY A 99 11.90 29.18 5.38
N ASN A 100 12.41 30.42 5.35
CA ASN A 100 13.83 30.73 5.48
C ASN A 100 14.72 29.96 4.48
N ALA A 101 14.18 29.60 3.32
CA ALA A 101 14.98 28.95 2.28
C ALA A 101 15.98 29.93 1.70
N PHE A 102 17.10 29.40 1.21
CA PHE A 102 18.09 30.18 0.50
C PHE A 102 18.55 29.47 -0.77
N ILE A 103 18.94 30.27 -1.77
CA ILE A 103 19.47 29.79 -3.06
C ILE A 103 20.70 30.61 -3.39
N GLN A 104 21.82 29.93 -3.63
CA GLN A 104 23.06 30.52 -4.09
C GLN A 104 23.29 30.14 -5.56
N LEU A 105 23.56 31.14 -6.39
CA LEU A 105 23.78 30.97 -7.82
C LEU A 105 25.08 31.64 -8.23
N HIS A 106 25.72 31.07 -9.25
CA HIS A 106 26.84 31.66 -9.95
C HIS A 106 26.48 31.87 -11.42
N GLY A 107 26.94 32.95 -12.03
CA GLY A 107 26.68 33.22 -13.44
C GLY A 107 27.64 34.23 -14.06
N ASN A 108 27.42 34.52 -15.33
CA ASN A 108 28.23 35.44 -16.13
C ASN A 108 27.41 36.67 -16.53
N TRP A 109 28.02 37.84 -16.49
CA TRP A 109 27.42 39.08 -16.98
C TRP A 109 28.20 39.64 -18.17
N ARG A 110 27.48 40.32 -19.07
CA ARG A 110 28.06 41.07 -20.18
C ARG A 110 27.27 42.35 -20.39
N VAL A 111 27.97 43.47 -20.59
CA VAL A 111 27.35 44.74 -20.94
C VAL A 111 27.98 45.35 -22.20
N LYS A 112 27.18 46.16 -22.89
CA LYS A 112 27.61 46.97 -24.04
C LYS A 112 27.01 48.36 -23.94
N TYR A 113 27.84 49.39 -23.98
CA TYR A 113 27.43 50.80 -23.89
C TYR A 113 28.26 51.70 -24.82
N ILE A 114 27.76 52.90 -25.12
CA ILE A 114 28.38 53.89 -26.04
C ILE A 114 28.80 53.25 -27.38
N LYS A 115 28.00 52.29 -27.87
CA LYS A 115 28.17 51.46 -29.08
C LYS A 115 29.47 50.63 -29.20
N ILE A 116 30.56 50.98 -28.52
CA ILE A 116 31.91 50.47 -28.74
C ILE A 116 32.43 49.71 -27.52
N ILE A 117 32.06 50.13 -26.30
CA ILE A 117 32.59 49.54 -25.07
C ILE A 117 31.83 48.27 -24.73
N LYS A 118 32.58 47.18 -24.53
CA LYS A 118 32.08 45.88 -24.08
C LYS A 118 32.83 45.51 -22.81
N ASP A 119 32.08 45.01 -21.84
CA ASP A 119 32.64 44.55 -20.57
C ASP A 119 31.94 43.26 -20.15
N SER A 120 32.62 42.44 -19.37
CA SER A 120 32.12 41.15 -18.91
C SER A 120 32.84 40.66 -17.67
N GLY A 121 32.15 39.85 -16.89
CA GLY A 121 32.70 39.18 -15.73
C GLY A 121 31.74 38.12 -15.22
N SER A 122 31.95 37.71 -13.97
CA SER A 122 31.08 36.78 -13.27
C SER A 122 30.33 37.48 -12.13
N PHE A 123 29.28 36.83 -11.64
CA PHE A 123 28.56 37.29 -10.47
C PHE A 123 28.11 36.11 -9.60
N ASP A 124 28.00 36.38 -8.32
CA ASP A 124 27.34 35.50 -7.36
C ASP A 124 26.03 36.15 -6.91
N LEU A 125 24.95 35.37 -6.86
CA LEU A 125 23.63 35.82 -6.45
C LEU A 125 23.18 34.96 -5.27
N ASN A 126 22.87 35.62 -4.15
CA ASN A 126 22.35 34.99 -2.96
C ASN A 126 20.91 35.43 -2.71
N VAL A 127 20.00 34.47 -2.63
CA VAL A 127 18.59 34.65 -2.30
C VAL A 127 18.39 34.14 -0.89
N ASN A 128 17.90 35.00 0.01
CA ASN A 128 17.62 34.63 1.40
C ASN A 128 16.15 34.90 1.73
N ASP A 129 15.69 34.30 2.83
CA ASP A 129 14.34 34.44 3.34
C ASP A 129 13.28 34.10 2.28
N LEU A 130 13.55 33.06 1.49
CA LEU A 130 12.59 32.52 0.53
C LEU A 130 11.52 31.72 1.28
N THR A 131 10.26 32.10 1.07
CA THR A 131 9.10 31.38 1.56
C THR A 131 8.35 30.79 0.38
N ILE A 132 8.05 29.49 0.44
CA ILE A 132 7.27 28.78 -0.58
C ILE A 132 6.09 28.11 0.11
N THR A 133 4.88 28.33 -0.41
CA THR A 133 3.68 27.65 0.04
C THR A 133 3.02 26.99 -1.16
N THR A 134 2.85 25.67 -1.10
CA THR A 134 2.18 24.90 -2.15
C THR A 134 1.07 24.06 -1.55
N SER A 135 -0.12 24.14 -2.14
CA SER A 135 -1.27 23.29 -1.78
C SER A 135 -1.47 22.26 -2.88
N ILE A 136 -1.57 21.00 -2.47
CA ILE A 136 -1.65 19.82 -3.33
C ILE A 136 -2.96 19.11 -3.03
N ALA A 137 -3.77 18.85 -4.05
CA ALA A 137 -4.95 18.02 -3.94
C ALA A 137 -4.65 16.60 -4.38
N ILE A 138 -5.25 15.63 -3.69
CA ILE A 138 -5.18 14.21 -4.02
C ILE A 138 -6.61 13.76 -4.31
N LYS A 139 -6.86 13.25 -5.52
CA LYS A 139 -8.18 12.81 -5.98
C LYS A 139 -8.08 11.45 -6.65
N SER A 140 -9.22 10.79 -6.81
CA SER A 140 -9.34 9.65 -7.72
C SER A 140 -9.66 10.12 -9.12
N ASP A 141 -9.02 9.53 -10.13
CA ASP A 141 -9.52 9.60 -11.51
C ASP A 141 -10.66 8.61 -11.76
N GLU A 142 -11.18 8.62 -12.99
CA GLU A 142 -12.27 7.75 -13.45
C GLU A 142 -11.91 6.25 -13.43
N THR A 143 -10.63 5.91 -13.37
CA THR A 143 -10.11 4.53 -13.31
C THR A 143 -9.79 4.07 -11.89
N GLY A 144 -10.07 4.91 -10.88
CA GLY A 144 -9.73 4.63 -9.48
C GLY A 144 -8.26 4.88 -9.13
N ARG A 145 -7.49 5.59 -9.96
CA ARG A 145 -6.07 5.88 -9.68
C ARG A 145 -5.91 7.21 -8.92
N PRO A 146 -4.91 7.31 -8.03
CA PRO A 146 -4.62 8.56 -7.36
C PRO A 146 -3.97 9.56 -8.31
N VAL A 147 -4.63 10.70 -8.46
CA VAL A 147 -4.12 11.86 -9.18
C VAL A 147 -3.78 12.95 -8.18
N VAL A 148 -2.54 13.40 -8.26
CA VAL A 148 -2.01 14.50 -7.47
C VAL A 148 -1.98 15.74 -8.35
N SER A 149 -2.54 16.84 -7.88
CA SER A 149 -2.61 18.10 -8.62
C SER A 149 -2.25 19.29 -7.75
N SER A 150 -1.58 20.29 -8.34
CA SER A 150 -1.28 21.55 -7.66
C SER A 150 -2.53 22.43 -7.64
N VAL A 151 -3.03 22.77 -6.46
CA VAL A 151 -4.14 23.71 -6.27
C VAL A 151 -3.65 25.14 -6.32
N SER A 152 -2.56 25.43 -5.59
CA SER A 152 -1.96 26.75 -5.56
C SER A 152 -0.49 26.66 -5.22
N CYS A 153 0.29 27.63 -5.71
CA CYS A 153 1.69 27.77 -5.38
C CYS A 153 2.05 29.25 -5.29
N ALA A 154 2.55 29.66 -4.14
CA ALA A 154 3.06 31.00 -3.88
C ALA A 154 4.54 30.91 -3.47
N ALA A 155 5.33 31.87 -3.94
CA ALA A 155 6.72 32.02 -3.50
C ALA A 155 7.05 33.50 -3.31
N THR A 156 7.64 33.84 -2.17
CA THR A 156 8.02 35.19 -1.80
C THR A 156 9.49 35.22 -1.46
N VAL A 157 10.25 36.10 -2.11
CA VAL A 157 11.66 36.36 -1.81
C VAL A 157 11.72 37.46 -0.74
N GLY A 158 12.43 37.24 0.36
CA GLY A 158 12.68 38.30 1.33
C GLY A 158 13.78 39.24 0.86
N SER A 159 14.96 38.70 0.56
CA SER A 159 16.09 39.49 0.04
C SER A 159 16.85 38.75 -1.06
N ALA A 160 17.40 39.53 -2.00
CA ALA A 160 18.32 39.06 -3.02
C ALA A 160 19.52 40.01 -3.10
N SER A 161 20.73 39.46 -2.99
CA SER A 161 21.97 40.22 -3.10
C SER A 161 22.84 39.66 -4.21
N ILE A 162 23.32 40.56 -5.08
CA ILE A 162 24.25 40.20 -6.15
C ILE A 162 25.62 40.80 -5.88
N LYS A 163 26.67 40.02 -6.13
CA LYS A 163 28.06 40.45 -6.08
C LYS A 163 28.67 40.26 -7.45
N PHE A 164 29.06 41.36 -8.08
CA PHE A 164 29.74 41.34 -9.37
C PHE A 164 31.26 41.25 -9.17
N HIS A 165 31.91 40.46 -10.02
CA HIS A 165 33.36 40.33 -10.12
C HIS A 165 33.84 40.87 -11.46
N GLY A 166 35.07 41.41 -11.51
CA GLY A 166 35.66 42.01 -12.72
C GLY A 166 35.59 43.54 -12.82
N GLY A 167 35.54 44.26 -11.70
CA GLY A 167 35.71 45.74 -11.69
C GLY A 167 34.44 46.58 -11.96
N ALA A 168 33.28 45.95 -12.06
CA ALA A 168 32.03 46.62 -12.48
C ALA A 168 31.06 46.89 -11.31
N SER A 169 31.55 47.47 -10.22
CA SER A 169 30.74 47.79 -9.02
C SER A 169 29.53 48.70 -9.31
N TRP A 170 29.63 49.56 -10.34
CA TRP A 170 28.52 50.41 -10.81
C TRP A 170 27.31 49.63 -11.33
N LEU A 171 27.48 48.37 -11.77
CA LEU A 171 26.38 47.50 -12.22
C LEU A 171 25.39 47.19 -11.09
N TYR A 172 25.81 47.30 -9.82
CA TYR A 172 24.90 47.13 -8.70
C TYR A 172 23.68 48.07 -8.80
N ASN A 173 23.91 49.34 -9.15
CA ASN A 173 22.84 50.34 -9.29
C ASN A 173 21.92 50.05 -10.48
N LEU A 174 22.46 49.47 -11.56
CA LEU A 174 21.70 49.06 -12.73
C LEU A 174 20.73 47.91 -12.41
N PHE A 175 21.19 46.98 -11.57
CA PHE A 175 20.49 45.72 -11.36
C PHE A 175 19.71 45.62 -10.04
N LYS A 176 19.90 46.53 -9.08
CA LYS A 176 19.24 46.50 -7.75
C LYS A 176 17.72 46.33 -7.82
N ASN A 177 17.05 47.07 -8.72
CA ASN A 177 15.58 47.01 -8.86
C ASN A 177 15.11 45.89 -9.81
N PHE A 178 15.97 45.49 -10.75
CA PHE A 178 15.65 44.49 -11.76
C PHE A 178 15.82 43.07 -11.23
N ILE A 179 16.83 42.83 -10.40
CA ILE A 179 17.13 41.51 -9.84
C ILE A 179 16.01 41.03 -8.95
N ASP A 180 15.53 41.85 -8.01
CA ASP A 180 14.52 41.39 -7.07
C ASP A 180 13.23 40.96 -7.80
N LYS A 181 12.76 41.76 -8.78
CA LYS A 181 11.56 41.44 -9.56
C LYS A 181 11.78 40.30 -10.57
N ALA A 182 12.89 40.29 -11.31
CA ALA A 182 13.19 39.25 -12.30
C ALA A 182 13.44 37.89 -11.64
N LEU A 183 14.14 37.88 -10.50
CA LEU A 183 14.42 36.68 -9.73
C LEU A 183 13.17 36.14 -9.05
N ARG A 184 12.34 37.00 -8.44
CA ARG A 184 11.01 36.62 -7.93
C ARG A 184 10.18 35.96 -9.03
N ASN A 185 10.10 36.58 -10.21
CA ASN A 185 9.32 36.04 -11.33
C ASN A 185 9.92 34.74 -11.88
N ALA A 186 11.24 34.63 -12.00
CA ALA A 186 11.92 33.43 -12.47
C ALA A 186 11.74 32.26 -11.50
N LEU A 187 11.89 32.49 -10.19
CA LEU A 187 11.66 31.49 -9.15
C LEU A 187 10.19 31.08 -9.11
N GLN A 188 9.25 32.04 -9.08
CA GLN A 188 7.83 31.73 -9.13
C GLN A 188 7.43 30.94 -10.38
N LYS A 189 8.00 31.28 -11.54
CA LYS A 189 7.76 30.57 -12.80
C LYS A 189 8.36 29.18 -12.80
N GLN A 190 9.57 28.99 -12.27
CA GLN A 190 10.22 27.67 -12.20
C GLN A 190 9.57 26.74 -11.19
N VAL A 191 9.11 27.26 -10.04
CA VAL A 191 8.34 26.48 -9.07
C VAL A 191 6.95 26.13 -9.64
N ARG A 192 6.27 27.07 -10.31
CA ARG A 192 5.00 26.77 -11.01
C ARG A 192 5.16 25.84 -12.21
N ALA A 193 6.29 25.88 -12.93
CA ALA A 193 6.53 25.05 -14.10
C ALA A 193 6.90 23.62 -13.71
N ASN A 194 7.54 23.42 -12.55
CA ASN A 194 7.83 22.11 -12.00
C ASN A 194 6.73 21.65 -11.03
N GLN A 195 5.46 21.63 -11.45
CA GLN A 195 4.40 20.92 -10.71
C GLN A 195 4.78 19.44 -10.49
N THR A 196 5.61 18.90 -11.40
CA THR A 196 6.23 17.58 -11.35
C THR A 196 7.28 17.38 -10.25
N LEU A 197 7.82 18.45 -9.63
CA LEU A 197 8.79 18.33 -8.53
C LEU A 197 8.20 17.64 -7.31
N PHE A 198 6.91 17.87 -7.05
CA PHE A 198 6.15 17.28 -5.95
C PHE A 198 5.44 15.97 -6.34
N LEU A 199 5.42 15.65 -7.64
CA LEU A 199 4.92 14.37 -8.17
C LEU A 199 5.93 13.22 -8.00
N ILE A 200 7.11 13.45 -7.41
CA ILE A 200 8.10 12.40 -7.11
C ILE A 200 7.53 11.37 -6.12
N ILE A 201 6.45 11.71 -5.41
CA ILE A 201 5.58 10.73 -4.75
C ILE A 201 4.66 10.09 -5.82
N THR A 202 5.22 9.55 -6.90
CA THR A 202 4.51 8.56 -7.71
C THR A 202 4.36 7.34 -6.83
N LEU A 203 3.30 7.31 -6.04
CA LEU A 203 2.85 6.11 -5.38
C LEU A 203 2.66 5.08 -6.49
N PRO A 204 3.43 3.98 -6.54
CA PRO A 204 3.16 2.91 -7.48
C PRO A 204 1.95 2.14 -6.95
N PHE A 205 0.79 2.79 -6.90
CA PHE A 205 -0.47 2.08 -6.70
C PHE A 205 -0.75 1.39 -8.02
N TRP A 206 -0.25 0.16 -8.12
CA TRP A 206 -0.85 -0.79 -9.04
C TRP A 206 -2.32 -0.90 -8.65
N VAL A 207 -3.19 -0.48 -9.57
CA VAL A 207 -4.63 -0.72 -9.43
C VAL A 207 -4.89 -2.20 -9.29
N VAL A 208 -4.05 -3.06 -9.88
CA VAL A 208 -4.12 -4.52 -9.75
C VAL A 208 -2.75 -5.07 -9.40
N ALA A 209 -2.66 -5.80 -8.28
CA ALA A 209 -1.42 -6.44 -7.82
C ALA A 209 -1.55 -7.96 -7.91
N LYS A 210 -0.63 -8.59 -8.66
CA LYS A 210 -0.52 -10.05 -8.71
C LYS A 210 -0.10 -10.60 -7.36
N VAL A 211 -0.86 -11.57 -6.85
CA VAL A 211 -0.61 -12.25 -5.58
C VAL A 211 0.23 -13.50 -5.83
N ASP A 212 -0.24 -14.38 -6.71
CA ASP A 212 0.41 -15.63 -7.08
C ASP A 212 -0.02 -16.08 -8.50
N GLN A 213 0.03 -17.38 -8.79
CA GLN A 213 -0.38 -17.93 -10.09
C GLN A 213 -1.89 -17.98 -10.32
N TYR A 214 -2.71 -17.89 -9.27
CA TYR A 214 -4.16 -17.99 -9.32
C TYR A 214 -4.85 -16.64 -9.18
N ALA A 215 -4.29 -15.75 -8.36
CA ALA A 215 -4.99 -14.58 -7.86
C ALA A 215 -4.24 -13.26 -8.09
N GLU A 216 -5.01 -12.21 -8.32
CA GLU A 216 -4.61 -10.82 -8.25
C GLU A 216 -5.61 -10.03 -7.40
N ILE A 217 -5.19 -8.91 -6.82
CA ILE A 217 -6.05 -8.04 -6.01
C ILE A 217 -6.13 -6.65 -6.62
N GLU A 218 -7.35 -6.13 -6.72
CA GLU A 218 -7.64 -4.79 -7.20
C GLU A 218 -7.71 -3.79 -6.03
N TYR A 219 -6.92 -2.71 -6.12
CA TYR A 219 -6.83 -1.59 -5.18
C TYR A 219 -7.21 -0.25 -5.85
N SER A 220 -8.09 -0.27 -6.85
CA SER A 220 -8.72 0.97 -7.34
C SER A 220 -9.41 1.70 -6.20
N MET A 221 -9.29 3.02 -6.17
CA MET A 221 -10.06 3.84 -5.25
C MET A 221 -11.53 3.82 -5.64
N VAL A 222 -12.39 3.50 -4.68
CA VAL A 222 -13.85 3.54 -4.86
C VAL A 222 -14.41 4.96 -4.74
N SER A 223 -13.61 5.88 -4.18
CA SER A 223 -13.91 7.30 -4.06
C SER A 223 -12.62 8.11 -3.94
N SER A 224 -12.67 9.42 -4.18
CA SER A 224 -11.53 10.30 -3.86
C SER A 224 -11.19 10.24 -2.36
N PRO A 225 -9.91 10.39 -1.98
CA PRO A 225 -9.51 10.35 -0.58
C PRO A 225 -10.21 11.42 0.26
N THR A 226 -10.57 11.05 1.49
CA THR A 226 -11.16 12.00 2.46
C THR A 226 -10.05 12.62 3.28
N VAL A 227 -9.96 13.94 3.24
CA VAL A 227 -8.93 14.70 3.96
C VAL A 227 -9.59 15.38 5.15
N SER A 228 -9.17 15.00 6.36
CA SER A 228 -9.59 15.61 7.62
C SER A 228 -8.51 16.57 8.14
N SER A 229 -8.67 17.09 9.35
CA SER A 229 -7.65 17.90 10.01
C SER A 229 -6.51 17.09 10.59
N SER A 230 -6.56 15.75 10.60
CA SER A 230 -5.55 14.89 11.25
C SER A 230 -5.13 13.66 10.44
N SER A 231 -5.81 13.40 9.31
CA SER A 231 -5.55 12.25 8.46
C SER A 231 -6.03 12.43 7.02
N ILE A 232 -5.47 11.59 6.15
CA ILE A 232 -5.95 11.32 4.79
C ILE A 232 -6.39 9.86 4.75
N ASP A 233 -7.67 9.66 4.44
CA ASP A 233 -8.30 8.34 4.37
C ASP A 233 -8.50 7.96 2.89
N PHE A 234 -7.97 6.80 2.52
CA PHE A 234 -8.08 6.20 1.19
C PHE A 234 -9.02 5.00 1.25
N SER A 235 -10.09 5.04 0.45
CA SER A 235 -11.06 3.95 0.32
C SER A 235 -10.73 3.16 -0.95
N LEU A 236 -10.28 1.92 -0.78
CA LEU A 236 -9.81 1.03 -1.86
C LEU A 236 -10.77 -0.15 -2.04
N LYS A 237 -10.90 -0.61 -3.28
CA LYS A 237 -11.77 -1.75 -3.64
C LYS A 237 -11.37 -3.02 -2.89
N GLY A 238 -10.08 -3.36 -2.89
CA GLY A 238 -9.53 -4.44 -2.08
C GLY A 238 -10.14 -5.80 -2.41
N GLU A 239 -10.26 -6.13 -3.69
CA GLU A 239 -11.01 -7.28 -4.17
C GLU A 239 -10.15 -8.25 -4.97
N PHE A 240 -10.25 -9.54 -4.68
CA PHE A 240 -9.47 -10.56 -5.38
C PHE A 240 -10.17 -11.04 -6.64
N TYR A 241 -9.39 -11.28 -7.69
CA TYR A 241 -9.83 -11.87 -8.96
C TYR A 241 -8.93 -13.03 -9.39
N ASN A 242 -9.48 -13.97 -10.16
CA ASN A 242 -8.68 -14.97 -10.84
C ASN A 242 -7.97 -14.36 -12.05
N ILE A 243 -6.67 -14.62 -12.17
CA ILE A 243 -5.87 -14.11 -13.30
C ILE A 243 -6.43 -14.63 -14.63
N GLY A 244 -6.71 -13.72 -15.56
CA GLY A 244 -7.27 -14.03 -16.88
C GLY A 244 -8.76 -14.38 -16.88
N LYS A 245 -9.40 -14.45 -15.72
CA LYS A 245 -10.86 -14.66 -15.59
C LYS A 245 -11.41 -13.78 -14.46
N HIS A 246 -11.68 -12.53 -14.82
CA HIS A 246 -12.23 -11.52 -13.92
C HIS A 246 -13.71 -11.81 -13.64
N GLN A 247 -13.97 -12.63 -12.62
CA GLN A 247 -15.32 -12.97 -12.17
C GLN A 247 -15.62 -12.28 -10.85
N GLU A 248 -16.70 -11.50 -10.81
CA GLU A 248 -17.19 -10.88 -9.58
C GLU A 248 -17.69 -11.95 -8.59
N PRO A 249 -17.37 -11.81 -7.29
CA PRO A 249 -17.91 -12.67 -6.25
C PRO A 249 -19.42 -12.45 -6.10
N PRO A 250 -20.19 -13.46 -5.67
CA PRO A 250 -21.65 -13.39 -5.54
C PRO A 250 -22.11 -12.65 -4.26
N PHE A 251 -21.31 -11.70 -3.77
CA PHE A 251 -21.55 -10.93 -2.55
C PHE A 251 -20.91 -9.54 -2.66
N SER A 252 -21.32 -8.60 -1.81
CA SER A 252 -20.89 -7.20 -1.90
C SER A 252 -20.24 -6.72 -0.60
N PRO A 253 -19.37 -5.70 -0.66
CA PRO A 253 -18.73 -5.14 0.53
C PRO A 253 -19.73 -4.42 1.42
N ALA A 254 -19.60 -4.65 2.73
CA ALA A 254 -20.30 -3.87 3.76
C ALA A 254 -19.45 -2.65 4.13
N ALA A 255 -20.11 -1.54 4.47
CA ALA A 255 -19.43 -0.38 5.01
C ALA A 255 -18.73 -0.74 6.32
N PHE A 256 -17.48 -0.30 6.45
CA PHE A 256 -16.74 -0.35 7.71
C PHE A 256 -15.93 0.93 7.83
N SER A 257 -15.48 1.26 9.03
CA SER A 257 -14.65 2.44 9.27
C SER A 257 -13.45 2.09 10.13
N LEU A 258 -12.34 2.75 9.81
CA LEU A 258 -11.18 2.75 10.68
C LEU A 258 -11.43 3.51 11.97
N PRO A 259 -10.79 3.09 13.08
CA PRO A 259 -11.05 3.72 14.36
C PRO A 259 -10.44 5.13 14.38
N PRO A 260 -10.92 6.02 15.28
CA PRO A 260 -10.62 7.45 15.21
C PRO A 260 -9.21 7.82 15.69
N GLN A 261 -8.44 6.87 16.25
CA GLN A 261 -7.11 7.16 16.78
C GLN A 261 -6.13 7.55 15.67
N VAL A 262 -5.17 8.40 16.04
CA VAL A 262 -4.13 8.94 15.14
C VAL A 262 -2.72 8.79 15.72
N ASN A 263 -2.55 7.88 16.68
CA ASN A 263 -1.31 7.71 17.45
C ASN A 263 -0.19 7.06 16.62
N ASN A 264 -0.55 6.32 15.56
CA ASN A 264 0.37 5.69 14.63
C ASN A 264 0.42 6.45 13.30
N MET A 265 1.48 6.22 12.52
CA MET A 265 1.64 6.84 11.19
C MET A 265 0.61 6.37 10.17
N LEU A 266 0.23 5.10 10.25
CA LEU A 266 -0.58 4.41 9.25
C LEU A 266 -1.52 3.42 9.94
N TYR A 267 -2.76 3.40 9.47
CA TYR A 267 -3.76 2.40 9.83
C TYR A 267 -4.26 1.74 8.54
N ILE A 268 -4.37 0.42 8.55
CA ILE A 268 -4.91 -0.37 7.44
C ILE A 268 -6.05 -1.21 7.98
N GLY A 269 -7.21 -1.10 7.33
CA GLY A 269 -8.39 -1.88 7.61
C GLY A 269 -8.68 -2.77 6.42
N VAL A 270 -8.86 -4.05 6.69
CA VAL A 270 -9.23 -5.04 5.67
C VAL A 270 -10.60 -5.56 6.05
N SER A 271 -11.52 -5.54 5.10
CA SER A 271 -12.88 -6.01 5.31
C SER A 271 -12.97 -7.54 5.26
N VAL A 272 -14.04 -8.06 5.85
CA VAL A 272 -14.46 -9.45 5.66
C VAL A 272 -14.75 -9.76 4.19
N PHE A 273 -15.20 -8.78 3.40
CA PHE A 273 -15.42 -8.91 1.97
C PHE A 273 -14.13 -9.26 1.22
N THR A 274 -13.05 -8.50 1.48
CA THR A 274 -11.75 -8.73 0.86
C THR A 274 -11.26 -10.16 1.10
N THR A 275 -11.33 -10.65 2.33
CA THR A 275 -10.89 -12.02 2.65
C THR A 275 -11.78 -13.10 2.06
N ASN A 276 -13.11 -12.91 2.03
CA ASN A 276 -14.01 -13.85 1.37
C ASN A 276 -13.86 -13.85 -0.17
N SER A 277 -13.53 -12.71 -0.79
CA SER A 277 -13.22 -12.66 -2.23
C SER A 277 -11.98 -13.51 -2.56
N ALA A 278 -10.95 -13.48 -1.70
CA ALA A 278 -9.80 -14.37 -1.84
C ALA A 278 -10.22 -15.84 -1.75
N ALA A 279 -11.00 -16.22 -0.73
CA ALA A 279 -11.50 -17.58 -0.56
C ALA A 279 -12.29 -18.06 -1.80
N PHE A 280 -13.11 -17.18 -2.39
CA PHE A 280 -13.87 -17.44 -3.59
C PHE A 280 -12.96 -17.70 -4.80
N VAL A 281 -11.93 -16.87 -5.01
CA VAL A 281 -10.95 -16.98 -6.10
C VAL A 281 -10.15 -18.28 -6.02
N TYR A 282 -9.63 -18.62 -4.84
CA TYR A 282 -8.87 -19.87 -4.67
C TYR A 282 -9.74 -21.12 -4.79
N ASN A 283 -10.99 -21.05 -4.31
CA ASN A 283 -11.94 -22.15 -4.48
C ASN A 283 -12.29 -22.35 -5.96
N THR A 284 -12.58 -21.28 -6.68
CA THR A 284 -12.96 -21.31 -8.12
C THR A 284 -11.80 -21.77 -9.00
N ALA A 285 -10.55 -21.45 -8.62
CA ALA A 285 -9.35 -21.98 -9.26
C ALA A 285 -9.11 -23.48 -8.99
N GLY A 286 -9.85 -24.10 -8.05
CA GLY A 286 -9.58 -25.46 -7.58
C GLY A 286 -8.29 -25.59 -6.76
N ALA A 287 -7.71 -24.48 -6.33
CA ALA A 287 -6.44 -24.44 -5.59
C ALA A 287 -6.59 -24.93 -4.15
N LEU A 288 -7.81 -24.91 -3.60
CA LEU A 288 -8.14 -25.45 -2.28
C LEU A 288 -8.30 -26.98 -2.29
N SER A 289 -7.27 -27.66 -2.79
CA SER A 289 -7.19 -29.11 -2.90
C SER A 289 -5.79 -29.60 -2.58
N LEU A 290 -5.70 -30.64 -1.74
CA LEU A 290 -4.44 -31.19 -1.28
C LEU A 290 -4.50 -32.71 -1.26
N TYR A 291 -3.53 -33.33 -1.92
CA TYR A 291 -3.23 -34.73 -1.66
C TYR A 291 -2.29 -34.86 -0.47
N ILE A 292 -2.66 -35.72 0.47
CA ILE A 292 -1.89 -36.08 1.65
C ILE A 292 -1.36 -37.49 1.45
N THR A 293 -0.05 -37.61 1.45
CA THR A 293 0.69 -38.87 1.34
C THR A 293 1.24 -39.30 2.70
N ASP A 294 1.63 -40.56 2.78
CA ASP A 294 2.14 -41.16 4.00
C ASP A 294 3.44 -40.51 4.53
N ASP A 295 4.28 -39.96 3.66
CA ASP A 295 5.49 -39.22 4.05
C ASP A 295 5.19 -37.86 4.72
N MET A 296 3.98 -37.33 4.54
CA MET A 296 3.55 -36.07 5.15
C MET A 296 3.04 -36.26 6.58
N VAL A 297 2.73 -37.49 7.00
CA VAL A 297 2.28 -37.82 8.35
C VAL A 297 3.40 -38.43 9.18
N SER A 298 3.45 -38.10 10.47
CA SER A 298 4.45 -38.61 11.40
C SER A 298 4.01 -39.90 12.10
N SER A 299 4.99 -40.74 12.45
CA SER A 299 4.80 -41.92 13.31
C SER A 299 4.11 -41.54 14.63
N PRO A 300 3.18 -42.34 15.18
CA PRO A 300 2.93 -43.76 14.87
C PRO A 300 1.89 -44.04 13.78
N ILE A 301 1.23 -43.01 13.23
CA ILE A 301 0.13 -43.20 12.28
C ILE A 301 0.68 -43.20 10.86
N ARG A 302 0.37 -44.26 10.11
CA ARG A 302 0.77 -44.45 8.72
C ARG A 302 -0.45 -44.44 7.82
N LEU A 303 -0.37 -43.79 6.66
CA LEU A 303 -1.41 -43.85 5.65
C LEU A 303 -1.21 -45.12 4.81
N ASN A 304 -1.64 -46.25 5.36
CA ASN A 304 -1.67 -47.53 4.66
C ASN A 304 -2.87 -48.38 5.09
N THR A 305 -3.18 -49.40 4.30
CA THR A 305 -4.36 -50.24 4.51
C THR A 305 -4.26 -51.16 5.73
N ARG A 306 -3.05 -51.41 6.24
CA ARG A 306 -2.85 -52.16 7.50
C ARG A 306 -3.31 -51.32 8.70
N THR A 307 -2.89 -50.05 8.78
CA THR A 307 -3.28 -49.12 9.83
C THR A 307 -4.77 -48.80 9.77
N PHE A 308 -5.30 -48.44 8.58
CA PHE A 308 -6.73 -48.19 8.41
C PHE A 308 -7.58 -49.45 8.57
N GLY A 309 -7.01 -50.62 8.26
CA GLY A 309 -7.63 -51.93 8.45
C GLY A 309 -8.00 -52.25 9.89
N ALA A 310 -7.30 -51.67 10.88
CA ALA A 310 -7.66 -51.80 12.29
C ALA A 310 -9.00 -51.13 12.62
N PHE A 311 -9.38 -50.10 11.87
CA PHE A 311 -10.63 -49.35 12.03
C PHE A 311 -11.72 -49.82 11.06
N ILE A 312 -11.32 -50.27 9.86
CA ILE A 312 -12.18 -50.74 8.79
C ILE A 312 -11.61 -52.09 8.28
N PRO A 313 -11.99 -53.22 8.89
CA PRO A 313 -11.40 -54.54 8.57
C PRO A 313 -11.49 -54.93 7.09
N GLN A 314 -12.51 -54.43 6.38
CA GLN A 314 -12.69 -54.70 4.94
C GLN A 314 -11.57 -54.10 4.07
N ILE A 315 -10.93 -53.01 4.51
CA ILE A 315 -9.79 -52.41 3.81
C ILE A 315 -8.60 -53.37 3.83
N ALA A 316 -8.25 -53.93 5.00
CA ALA A 316 -7.15 -54.88 5.11
C ALA A 316 -7.41 -56.19 4.34
N ARG A 317 -8.67 -56.63 4.25
CA ARG A 317 -9.06 -57.84 3.52
C ARG A 317 -9.00 -57.67 2.00
N ARG A 318 -9.52 -56.55 1.47
CA ARG A 318 -9.62 -56.31 0.03
C ARG A 318 -8.37 -55.69 -0.58
N PHE A 319 -7.61 -54.93 0.20
CA PHE A 319 -6.44 -54.17 -0.25
C PHE A 319 -5.24 -54.41 0.69
N PRO A 320 -4.75 -55.64 0.86
CA PRO A 320 -3.75 -55.96 1.88
C PRO A 320 -2.40 -55.28 1.60
N GLY A 321 -1.87 -54.55 2.60
CA GLY A 321 -0.49 -54.02 2.59
C GLY A 321 -0.23 -52.83 1.66
N LEU A 322 -1.25 -52.23 1.07
CA LEU A 322 -1.10 -51.09 0.15
C LEU A 322 -0.93 -49.76 0.90
N MET A 323 -0.19 -48.83 0.30
CA MET A 323 -0.12 -47.45 0.75
C MET A 323 -1.41 -46.70 0.40
N MET A 324 -1.72 -45.66 1.16
CA MET A 324 -2.91 -44.84 0.97
C MET A 324 -2.55 -43.38 0.69
N LYS A 325 -3.46 -42.71 0.00
CA LYS A 325 -3.44 -41.25 -0.20
C LYS A 325 -4.80 -40.68 0.16
N LEU A 326 -4.83 -39.53 0.82
CA LEU A 326 -6.06 -38.80 1.10
C LEU A 326 -6.13 -37.56 0.21
N LEU A 327 -7.22 -37.37 -0.51
CA LEU A 327 -7.51 -36.13 -1.20
C LEU A 327 -8.45 -35.30 -0.33
N VAL A 328 -7.96 -34.17 0.18
CA VAL A 328 -8.77 -33.17 0.87
C VAL A 328 -9.09 -32.06 -0.11
N LYS A 329 -10.37 -31.71 -0.26
CA LYS A 329 -10.80 -30.69 -1.23
C LYS A 329 -12.01 -29.94 -0.72
N THR A 330 -12.09 -28.63 -0.95
CA THR A 330 -13.30 -27.85 -0.65
C THR A 330 -14.40 -28.12 -1.68
N VAL A 331 -15.65 -28.18 -1.21
CA VAL A 331 -16.84 -28.32 -2.08
C VAL A 331 -17.45 -26.95 -2.35
N LYS A 332 -17.38 -26.04 -1.37
CA LYS A 332 -17.83 -24.66 -1.46
C LYS A 332 -16.70 -23.74 -1.00
N SER A 333 -16.76 -22.47 -1.41
CA SER A 333 -15.86 -21.45 -0.90
C SER A 333 -15.91 -21.42 0.64
N PRO A 334 -14.76 -21.47 1.32
CA PRO A 334 -14.71 -21.22 2.76
C PRO A 334 -15.31 -19.85 3.09
N VAL A 335 -15.97 -19.76 4.23
CA VAL A 335 -16.55 -18.52 4.76
C VAL A 335 -15.65 -18.01 5.88
N ILE A 336 -15.19 -16.77 5.73
CA ILE A 336 -14.34 -16.09 6.71
C ILE A 336 -15.19 -15.06 7.44
N THR A 337 -15.08 -15.02 8.76
CA THR A 337 -15.79 -14.04 9.59
C THR A 337 -14.84 -13.39 10.58
N PHE A 338 -15.04 -12.10 10.84
CA PHE A 338 -14.24 -11.34 11.81
C PHE A 338 -15.04 -11.11 13.08
N GLN A 339 -14.41 -11.39 14.21
CA GLN A 339 -14.87 -11.03 15.54
C GLN A 339 -13.75 -10.25 16.25
N PRO A 340 -14.05 -9.51 17.33
CA PRO A 340 -13.00 -8.92 18.14
C PRO A 340 -11.95 -9.97 18.54
N ASN A 341 -10.68 -9.71 18.20
CA ASN A 341 -9.52 -10.57 18.50
C ASN A 341 -9.55 -11.99 17.90
N ASN A 342 -10.46 -12.29 16.97
CA ASN A 342 -10.54 -13.61 16.36
C ASN A 342 -11.02 -13.54 14.92
N VAL A 343 -10.42 -14.35 14.06
CA VAL A 343 -10.93 -14.61 12.71
C VAL A 343 -11.38 -16.06 12.66
N THR A 344 -12.64 -16.31 12.31
CA THR A 344 -13.16 -17.67 12.18
C THR A 344 -13.27 -18.04 10.71
N VAL A 345 -12.69 -19.18 10.32
CA VAL A 345 -12.80 -19.76 8.98
C VAL A 345 -13.62 -21.04 9.06
N GLN A 346 -14.71 -21.09 8.30
CA GLN A 346 -15.58 -22.26 8.17
C GLN A 346 -15.44 -22.83 6.77
N ALA A 347 -15.15 -24.12 6.66
CA ALA A 347 -14.99 -24.78 5.38
C ALA A 347 -15.80 -26.07 5.31
N THR A 348 -16.36 -26.33 4.13
CA THR A 348 -17.03 -27.58 3.79
C THR A 348 -16.30 -28.25 2.64
N GLY A 349 -16.04 -29.53 2.77
CA GLY A 349 -15.16 -30.26 1.86
C GLY A 349 -15.41 -31.76 1.83
N THR A 350 -14.55 -32.46 1.11
CA THR A 350 -14.49 -33.91 1.11
C THR A 350 -13.10 -34.40 1.48
N VAL A 351 -13.06 -35.60 2.06
CA VAL A 351 -11.85 -36.40 2.23
C VAL A 351 -12.07 -37.71 1.49
N THR A 352 -11.39 -37.87 0.35
CA THR A 352 -11.42 -39.12 -0.41
C THR A 352 -10.19 -39.96 -0.10
N ALA A 353 -10.39 -41.17 0.38
CA ALA A 353 -9.31 -42.11 0.63
C ALA A 353 -9.10 -43.03 -0.59
N TYR A 354 -7.85 -43.16 -1.01
CA TYR A 354 -7.43 -44.05 -2.09
C TYR A 354 -6.42 -45.08 -1.58
N ALA A 355 -6.51 -46.31 -2.05
CA ALA A 355 -5.40 -47.25 -2.04
C ALA A 355 -4.56 -47.09 -3.32
N ILE A 356 -3.25 -47.08 -3.17
CA ILE A 356 -2.29 -46.99 -4.27
C ILE A 356 -1.96 -48.41 -4.72
N GLN A 357 -2.41 -48.80 -5.91
CA GLN A 357 -2.13 -50.11 -6.50
C GLN A 357 -0.66 -50.24 -6.93
N ALA A 358 -0.20 -51.45 -7.18
CA ALA A 358 1.16 -51.71 -7.66
C ALA A 358 1.48 -51.01 -9.00
N ASN A 359 0.46 -50.82 -9.85
CA ASN A 359 0.55 -50.06 -11.10
C ASN A 359 0.32 -48.55 -10.94
N THR A 360 0.36 -48.04 -9.70
CA THR A 360 0.13 -46.63 -9.31
C THR A 360 -1.30 -46.11 -9.46
N THR A 361 -2.23 -46.92 -9.96
CA THR A 361 -3.64 -46.55 -10.06
C THR A 361 -4.26 -46.33 -8.69
N LEU A 362 -5.07 -45.27 -8.55
CA LEU A 362 -5.77 -44.94 -7.31
C LEU A 362 -7.13 -45.64 -7.28
N SER A 363 -7.28 -46.63 -6.40
CA SER A 363 -8.58 -47.26 -6.14
C SER A 363 -9.30 -46.54 -5.00
N PRO A 364 -10.49 -45.95 -5.22
CA PRO A 364 -11.22 -45.26 -4.18
C PRO A 364 -11.69 -46.26 -3.12
N LEU A 365 -11.49 -45.92 -1.85
CA LEU A 365 -11.91 -46.73 -0.69
C LEU A 365 -13.20 -46.17 -0.10
N PHE A 366 -13.22 -44.88 0.18
CA PHE A 366 -14.39 -44.16 0.70
C PHE A 366 -14.24 -42.64 0.50
N VAL A 367 -15.36 -41.94 0.59
CA VAL A 367 -15.49 -40.49 0.56
C VAL A 367 -16.19 -40.06 1.84
N LEU A 368 -15.57 -39.16 2.60
CA LEU A 368 -16.18 -38.51 3.75
C LEU A 368 -16.54 -37.08 3.40
N ASN A 369 -17.68 -36.61 3.88
CA ASN A 369 -17.98 -35.17 3.92
C ASN A 369 -17.34 -34.59 5.17
N LEU A 370 -16.73 -33.42 5.01
CA LEU A 370 -16.00 -32.70 6.05
C LEU A 370 -16.65 -31.34 6.29
N GLU A 371 -17.00 -31.07 7.55
CA GLU A 371 -17.30 -29.72 8.03
C GLU A 371 -16.27 -29.33 9.09
N THR A 372 -15.58 -28.21 8.87
CA THR A 372 -14.52 -27.76 9.77
C THR A 372 -14.65 -26.28 10.09
N SER A 373 -14.29 -25.92 11.33
CA SER A 373 -14.19 -24.54 11.79
C SER A 373 -12.85 -24.36 12.49
N VAL A 374 -12.12 -23.32 12.12
CA VAL A 374 -10.86 -22.93 12.74
C VAL A 374 -10.89 -21.45 13.15
N SER A 375 -10.24 -21.15 14.27
CA SER A 375 -9.99 -19.79 14.74
C SER A 375 -8.57 -19.39 14.36
N VAL A 376 -8.38 -18.16 13.89
CA VAL A 376 -7.10 -17.61 13.48
C VAL A 376 -6.84 -16.36 14.30
N GLN A 377 -5.77 -16.40 15.10
CA GLN A 377 -5.26 -15.22 15.78
C GLN A 377 -4.21 -14.56 14.88
N LEU A 378 -4.54 -13.36 14.40
CA LEU A 378 -3.65 -12.58 13.55
C LEU A 378 -2.61 -11.85 14.39
N PHE A 379 -1.37 -11.84 13.92
CA PHE A 379 -0.28 -11.05 14.49
C PHE A 379 0.67 -10.58 13.40
N VAL A 380 1.41 -9.51 13.68
CA VAL A 380 2.44 -8.98 12.78
C VAL A 380 3.81 -9.42 13.29
N SER A 381 4.53 -10.18 12.47
CA SER A 381 5.92 -10.55 12.73
C SER A 381 6.78 -10.19 11.52
N GLU A 382 7.90 -9.50 11.71
CA GLU A 382 8.83 -9.11 10.63
C GLU A 382 8.13 -8.41 9.43
N MET A 383 7.15 -7.54 9.70
CA MET A 383 6.32 -6.87 8.68
C MET A 383 5.54 -7.85 7.78
N ARG A 384 5.22 -9.03 8.30
CA ARG A 384 4.34 -10.01 7.67
C ARG A 384 3.13 -10.25 8.57
N LEU A 385 1.97 -10.34 7.95
CA LEU A 385 0.74 -10.73 8.60
C LEU A 385 0.81 -12.25 8.72
N ALA A 386 0.86 -12.72 9.94
CA ALA A 386 0.88 -14.12 10.28
C ALA A 386 -0.39 -14.47 11.07
N GLY A 387 -0.74 -15.75 11.06
CA GLY A 387 -1.90 -16.28 11.76
C GLY A 387 -1.52 -17.52 12.55
N ALA A 388 -1.92 -17.58 13.82
CA ALA A 388 -1.91 -18.80 14.61
C ALA A 388 -3.30 -19.45 14.48
N VAL A 389 -3.35 -20.65 13.92
CA VAL A 389 -4.60 -21.36 13.62
C VAL A 389 -4.87 -22.41 14.69
N THR A 390 -6.08 -22.37 15.24
CA THR A 390 -6.60 -23.31 16.24
C THR A 390 -7.85 -23.99 15.69
N LEU A 391 -7.91 -25.31 15.78
CA LEU A 391 -9.09 -26.07 15.37
C LEU A 391 -10.22 -25.92 16.39
N ASN A 392 -11.38 -25.44 15.95
CA ASN A 392 -12.58 -25.33 16.80
C ASN A 392 -13.45 -26.60 16.70
N LYS A 393 -13.75 -27.02 15.46
CA LYS A 393 -14.69 -28.12 15.16
C LYS A 393 -14.21 -28.88 13.94
N MET A 394 -14.39 -30.20 13.95
CA MET A 394 -14.21 -31.08 12.80
C MET A 394 -15.25 -32.19 12.87
N ASP A 395 -16.21 -32.17 11.95
CA ASP A 395 -17.21 -33.20 11.80
C ASP A 395 -17.01 -33.95 10.48
N LEU A 396 -17.18 -35.26 10.56
CA LEU A 396 -17.05 -36.18 9.44
C LEU A 396 -18.30 -37.02 9.32
N THR A 397 -18.85 -37.10 8.12
CA THR A 397 -19.95 -38.00 7.79
C THR A 397 -19.62 -38.84 6.57
N LEU A 398 -20.22 -40.02 6.44
CA LEU A 398 -19.97 -40.89 5.30
C LEU A 398 -20.71 -40.32 4.08
N GLY A 399 -19.98 -40.03 3.01
CA GLY A 399 -20.58 -39.71 1.71
C GLY A 399 -20.78 -40.97 0.87
N THR A 400 -19.72 -41.73 0.64
CA THR A 400 -19.76 -42.96 -0.16
C THR A 400 -18.71 -43.94 0.34
N SER A 401 -19.01 -45.25 0.33
CA SER A 401 -18.03 -46.30 0.66
C SER A 401 -17.97 -47.36 -0.44
N TYR A 402 -16.76 -47.73 -0.83
CA TYR A 402 -16.48 -48.83 -1.76
C TYR A 402 -15.97 -50.09 -1.03
N VAL A 403 -15.83 -50.00 0.29
CA VAL A 403 -15.31 -51.06 1.17
C VAL A 403 -16.36 -51.60 2.13
N GLY A 404 -17.63 -51.22 1.93
CA GLY A 404 -18.76 -51.60 2.79
C GLY A 404 -18.99 -50.62 3.95
N GLU A 405 -19.92 -50.95 4.83
CA GLU A 405 -20.27 -50.09 5.96
C GLU A 405 -19.18 -50.07 7.03
N PHE A 406 -18.95 -48.90 7.62
CA PHE A 406 -18.08 -48.71 8.77
C PHE A 406 -18.50 -47.48 9.57
N GLN A 407 -18.10 -47.45 10.84
CA GLN A 407 -18.39 -46.31 11.71
C GLN A 407 -17.37 -45.19 11.47
N VAL A 408 -17.79 -44.06 10.90
CA VAL A 408 -16.90 -42.91 10.61
C VAL A 408 -16.17 -42.41 11.86
N LYS A 409 -16.82 -42.45 13.03
CA LYS A 409 -16.24 -42.03 14.31
C LYS A 409 -14.91 -42.74 14.63
N SER A 410 -14.68 -43.95 14.13
CA SER A 410 -13.43 -44.69 14.33
C SER A 410 -12.23 -44.00 13.67
N LEU A 411 -12.46 -43.17 12.65
CA LEU A 411 -11.40 -42.45 11.93
C LEU A 411 -11.12 -41.04 12.47
N ASN A 412 -11.93 -40.54 13.42
CA ASN A 412 -11.85 -39.15 13.89
C ASN A 412 -10.45 -38.79 14.39
N SER A 413 -9.83 -39.63 15.22
CA SER A 413 -8.51 -39.35 15.81
C SER A 413 -7.41 -39.24 14.74
N ILE A 414 -7.40 -40.14 13.76
CA ILE A 414 -6.43 -40.12 12.66
C ILE A 414 -6.63 -38.88 11.79
N LEU A 415 -7.87 -38.60 11.39
CA LEU A 415 -8.15 -37.50 10.48
C LEU A 415 -7.98 -36.12 11.16
N GLN A 416 -8.27 -36.02 12.45
CA GLN A 416 -7.94 -34.82 13.24
C GLN A 416 -6.42 -34.61 13.35
N MET A 417 -5.63 -35.67 13.52
CA MET A 417 -4.17 -35.56 13.49
C MET A 417 -3.69 -35.08 12.12
N VAL A 418 -4.18 -35.69 11.04
CA VAL A 418 -3.84 -35.30 9.66
C VAL A 418 -4.16 -33.82 9.42
N LEU A 419 -5.34 -33.35 9.84
CA LEU A 419 -5.72 -31.95 9.73
C LEU A 419 -4.75 -31.04 10.49
N LYS A 420 -4.39 -31.39 11.74
CA LYS A 420 -3.51 -30.59 12.59
C LYS A 420 -2.04 -30.57 12.15
N VAL A 421 -1.50 -31.69 11.70
CA VAL A 421 -0.07 -31.85 11.40
C VAL A 421 0.25 -31.52 9.94
N VAL A 422 -0.72 -31.68 9.03
CA VAL A 422 -0.46 -31.50 7.59
C VAL A 422 -1.20 -30.31 7.02
N VAL A 423 -2.53 -30.29 7.18
CA VAL A 423 -3.37 -29.30 6.49
C VAL A 423 -3.18 -27.91 7.09
N ILE A 424 -3.28 -27.78 8.42
CA ILE A 424 -3.13 -26.49 9.10
C ILE A 424 -1.75 -25.85 8.82
N PRO A 425 -0.61 -26.55 8.94
CA PRO A 425 0.68 -25.95 8.63
C PRO A 425 0.82 -25.50 7.18
N LYS A 426 0.28 -26.25 6.21
CA LYS A 426 0.26 -25.82 4.80
C LYS A 426 -0.55 -24.55 4.61
N VAL A 427 -1.74 -24.49 5.20
CA VAL A 427 -2.60 -23.30 5.16
C VAL A 427 -1.91 -22.10 5.81
N ASN A 428 -1.20 -22.29 6.93
CA ASN A 428 -0.40 -21.22 7.57
C ASN A 428 0.70 -20.69 6.64
N GLY A 429 1.36 -21.57 5.88
CA GLY A 429 2.32 -21.19 4.85
C GLY A 429 1.72 -20.28 3.78
N GLU A 430 0.53 -20.61 3.28
CA GLU A 430 -0.17 -19.79 2.28
C GLU A 430 -0.68 -18.47 2.85
N PHE A 431 -1.13 -18.44 4.11
CA PHE A 431 -1.49 -17.19 4.80
C PHE A 431 -0.33 -16.20 4.86
N LEU A 432 0.91 -16.67 5.05
CA LEU A 432 2.09 -15.79 5.01
C LEU A 432 2.32 -15.20 3.61
N THR A 433 2.02 -15.95 2.55
CA THR A 433 2.11 -15.48 1.16
C THR A 433 1.03 -14.42 0.88
N LEU A 434 -0.20 -14.67 1.31
CA LEU A 434 -1.31 -13.72 1.19
C LEU A 434 -1.07 -12.45 2.01
N GLY A 435 -0.55 -12.60 3.23
CA GLY A 435 -0.15 -11.49 4.08
C GLY A 435 0.81 -10.55 3.35
N LYS A 436 1.84 -11.09 2.70
CA LYS A 436 2.80 -10.30 1.90
C LYS A 436 2.16 -9.54 0.73
N ALA A 437 1.10 -10.07 0.12
CA ALA A 437 0.40 -9.39 -0.96
C ALA A 437 -0.57 -8.30 -0.45
N LEU A 438 -1.14 -8.48 0.74
CA LEU A 438 -1.97 -7.49 1.42
C LEU A 438 -1.14 -6.33 1.98
N PHE A 439 0.16 -6.52 2.23
CA PHE A 439 1.07 -5.39 2.29
C PHE A 439 1.15 -4.79 0.89
N ILE A 440 0.40 -3.70 0.69
CA ILE A 440 0.61 -2.77 -0.41
C ILE A 440 2.12 -2.63 -0.55
N LYS A 441 2.66 -2.95 -1.74
CA LYS A 441 4.07 -2.66 -2.06
C LYS A 441 4.24 -1.14 -1.98
N THR A 442 4.50 -0.62 -0.79
CA THR A 442 4.68 0.78 -0.53
C THR A 442 6.03 1.18 -1.10
N VAL A 443 5.96 2.06 -2.11
CA VAL A 443 6.97 2.98 -2.63
C VAL A 443 8.42 2.46 -2.78
N ASP A 444 8.75 2.21 -4.04
CA ASP A 444 10.07 2.05 -4.70
C ASP A 444 10.83 0.71 -4.57
N LYS A 445 11.28 0.21 -5.74
CA LYS A 445 12.15 -0.95 -5.98
C LYS A 445 13.64 -0.63 -5.80
N ARG A 446 14.01 0.63 -5.51
CA ARG A 446 15.41 1.05 -5.40
C ARG A 446 16.08 0.80 -4.05
N HIS A 447 15.30 0.48 -3.03
CA HIS A 447 15.82 -0.05 -1.77
C HIS A 447 15.15 -1.40 -1.53
N THR A 448 15.97 -2.46 -1.47
CA THR A 448 15.50 -3.76 -1.01
C THR A 448 14.93 -3.60 0.40
N TRP A 449 13.83 -4.30 0.68
CA TRP A 449 13.11 -4.28 1.96
C TRP A 449 14.01 -4.56 3.18
N ASP A 450 15.20 -5.10 2.96
CA ASP A 450 16.20 -5.40 3.99
C ASP A 450 16.82 -4.16 4.66
N SER A 451 16.63 -2.95 4.12
CA SER A 451 17.30 -1.73 4.62
C SER A 451 16.40 -0.72 5.35
N ILE A 452 15.09 -0.92 5.37
CA ILE A 452 14.13 0.00 6.00
C ILE A 452 13.99 -0.22 7.54
N PRO A 453 14.03 -1.46 8.09
CA PRO A 453 13.79 -1.69 9.52
C PRO A 453 14.90 -1.22 10.48
N ALA A 454 16.11 -0.94 9.98
CA ALA A 454 17.19 -0.40 10.82
C ALA A 454 16.93 1.04 11.31
N LEU A 455 15.94 1.73 10.72
CA LEU A 455 15.60 3.12 11.03
C LEU A 455 14.21 3.32 11.68
N LEU A 456 13.38 2.28 11.79
CA LEU A 456 11.94 2.46 12.02
C LEU A 456 11.44 2.35 13.45
N GLY A 457 12.08 1.64 14.37
CA GLY A 457 11.72 1.62 15.80
C GLY A 457 10.29 1.21 16.22
N GLU A 458 9.29 1.14 15.32
CA GLU A 458 7.88 0.86 15.62
C GLU A 458 7.20 0.06 14.49
N LYS A 459 6.25 -0.82 14.86
CA LYS A 459 5.53 -1.77 13.99
C LYS A 459 4.14 -1.25 13.60
N PRO A 460 3.63 -1.53 12.38
CA PRO A 460 2.25 -1.20 11.99
C PRO A 460 1.20 -1.98 12.80
N VAL A 461 0.05 -1.36 13.08
CA VAL A 461 -1.06 -1.94 13.87
C VAL A 461 -2.24 -2.29 12.96
N PHE A 462 -2.72 -3.53 13.03
CA PHE A 462 -3.86 -4.03 12.26
C PHE A 462 -5.13 -4.08 13.12
N TYR A 463 -6.25 -3.66 12.53
CA TYR A 463 -7.57 -3.73 13.17
C TYR A 463 -8.51 -4.61 12.32
N PRO A 464 -9.03 -5.73 12.85
CA PRO A 464 -10.14 -6.44 12.21
C PRO A 464 -11.41 -5.58 12.32
N SER A 465 -12.11 -5.36 11.21
CA SER A 465 -13.34 -4.56 11.18
C SER A 465 -14.46 -5.26 11.96
N THR A 466 -15.03 -4.61 12.97
CA THR A 466 -16.28 -5.03 13.62
C THR A 466 -17.34 -3.97 13.42
N THR A 467 -18.59 -4.38 13.21
CA THR A 467 -19.75 -3.49 13.13
C THR A 467 -19.89 -2.64 14.40
N PRO A 468 -20.46 -1.42 14.31
CA PRO A 468 -20.48 -0.48 15.42
C PRO A 468 -21.59 -0.88 16.41
N THR A 469 -21.22 -1.59 17.47
CA THR A 469 -22.00 -1.61 18.72
C THR A 469 -21.07 -1.45 19.90
N ASN A 470 -21.30 -0.36 20.64
CA ASN A 470 -20.61 0.08 21.85
C ASN A 470 -20.11 -1.06 22.74
N LEU A 471 -18.80 -1.06 23.05
CA LEU A 471 -18.17 -1.42 24.34
C LEU A 471 -16.63 -1.33 24.21
N PRO A 472 -15.88 -1.06 25.30
CA PRO A 472 -14.48 -0.65 25.23
C PRO A 472 -13.57 -1.84 24.90
N LEU A 473 -12.75 -1.71 23.86
CA LEU A 473 -11.72 -2.70 23.54
C LEU A 473 -10.40 -2.32 24.22
N SER A 474 -9.91 -3.28 25.01
CA SER A 474 -8.65 -3.23 25.76
C SER A 474 -7.44 -3.02 24.85
N TYR A 475 -6.56 -2.12 25.28
CA TYR A 475 -5.31 -1.75 24.62
C TYR A 475 -4.23 -2.80 24.84
N TYR A 476 -3.39 -3.07 23.82
CA TYR A 476 -2.05 -3.61 24.04
C TYR A 476 -1.01 -2.76 23.33
N THR A 477 -0.18 -2.10 24.14
CA THR A 477 1.19 -1.70 23.82
C THR A 477 2.11 -2.87 24.17
N THR A 478 2.99 -3.27 23.27
CA THR A 478 4.05 -4.24 23.61
C THR A 478 5.24 -3.47 24.15
N ARG A 479 5.48 -3.57 25.48
CA ARG A 479 6.79 -3.25 26.06
C ARG A 479 7.74 -4.42 25.78
N TYR A 480 8.91 -4.11 25.24
CA TYR A 480 10.02 -5.06 25.15
C TYR A 480 10.62 -5.23 26.56
N GLY A 481 10.81 -6.47 27.00
CA GLY A 481 11.55 -6.79 28.21
C GLY A 481 13.05 -6.67 27.95
N ASP A 482 13.74 -5.99 28.85
CA ASP A 482 15.20 -5.97 28.93
C ASP A 482 15.72 -7.41 29.09
N ASN A 483 16.44 -7.90 28.08
CA ASN A 483 17.42 -8.96 28.26
C ASN A 483 18.73 -8.30 28.72
N SER A 484 18.87 -8.12 30.03
CA SER A 484 20.20 -8.00 30.63
C SER A 484 20.76 -9.40 30.90
N HIS A 485 21.91 -9.65 30.28
CA HIS A 485 22.81 -10.74 30.64
C HIS A 485 23.15 -10.69 32.13
N VAL A 486 23.00 -11.80 32.85
CA VAL A 486 23.90 -12.22 33.92
C VAL A 486 24.03 -13.76 33.84
N MET A 487 25.27 -14.21 34.06
CA MET A 487 25.82 -15.58 33.98
C MET A 487 24.92 -16.72 34.43
#